data_AF-A0A379GI89-F1
#
_entry.id   AF-A0A379GI89-F1
#
_cell.length_a   1.000
_cell.length_b   1.000
_cell.length_c   1.000
_cell.angle_alpha   90.00
_cell.angle_beta   90.00
_cell.angle_gamma   90.00
#
_symmetry.space_group_name_H-M   'P 1'
#
loop_
_entity.id
_entity.type
_entity.pdbx_description
1 polymer ?
#
loop_
_entity_poly.entity_id
_entity_poly.type
_entity_poly.pdbx_seq_one_letter_code
_entity_poly.pdbx_strand_id
1 'polypeptide(L)'
;MLHVLKVEKNYITIKAYNSLVSGNMSGMLLNGTKSNNQSEVYVVASLKNLTNQTCQANDSSAIRFFDGHYIPNMDNIKSFNQTFLFGLCANGKVIADKYSGAVDVSFIVE
;
A
#
# COMPACT_ATOMS: atom_id res chain seq x y z
N MET A 1 -4.08 -25.53 34.49
CA MET A 1 -5.02 -24.72 33.67
C MET A 1 -4.18 -23.93 32.69
N LEU A 2 -4.14 -24.36 31.42
CA LEU A 2 -3.35 -23.72 30.38
C LEU A 2 -4.16 -22.53 29.85
N HIS A 3 -3.73 -21.30 30.15
CA HIS A 3 -4.28 -20.12 29.48
C HIS A 3 -3.74 -20.11 28.05
N VAL A 4 -4.57 -20.56 27.11
CA VAL A 4 -4.31 -20.32 25.69
C VAL A 4 -4.59 -18.83 25.47
N LEU A 5 -3.53 -18.02 25.37
CA LEU A 5 -3.64 -16.64 24.90
C LEU A 5 -4.21 -16.70 23.48
N LYS A 6 -5.48 -16.35 23.33
CA LYS A 6 -6.10 -16.14 22.03
C LYS A 6 -5.39 -14.93 21.43
N VAL A 7 -4.53 -15.15 20.44
CA VAL A 7 -3.88 -14.05 19.72
C VAL A 7 -4.92 -13.50 18.76
N GLU A 8 -5.66 -12.49 19.17
CA GLU A 8 -6.56 -11.74 18.29
C GLU A 8 -5.70 -11.07 17.21
N LYS A 9 -5.96 -11.45 15.96
CA LYS A 9 -5.12 -11.11 14.81
C LYS A 9 -5.85 -10.09 13.95
N ASN A 10 -5.67 -8.83 14.34
CA ASN A 10 -6.29 -7.69 13.66
C ASN A 10 -5.34 -7.16 12.59
N TYR A 11 -5.83 -6.98 11.37
CA TYR A 11 -5.01 -6.51 10.25
C TYR A 11 -5.72 -5.45 9.42
N ILE A 12 -4.93 -4.55 8.83
CA ILE A 12 -5.34 -3.80 7.65
C ILE A 12 -4.56 -4.32 6.46
N THR A 13 -5.27 -4.67 5.41
CA THR A 13 -4.67 -5.06 4.14
C THR A 13 -4.96 -4.00 3.10
N ILE A 14 -3.95 -3.70 2.28
CA ILE A 14 -4.12 -2.90 1.08
C ILE A 14 -3.92 -3.81 -0.13
N LYS A 15 -4.92 -3.88 -1.00
CA LYS A 15 -4.86 -4.64 -2.24
C LYS A 15 -4.88 -3.71 -3.45
N ALA A 16 -3.92 -3.91 -4.34
CA ALA A 16 -3.88 -3.24 -5.62
C ALA A 16 -4.91 -3.85 -6.58
N TYR A 17 -5.66 -3.01 -7.29
CA TYR A 17 -6.52 -3.46 -8.39
C TYR A 17 -5.76 -3.53 -9.72
N ASN A 18 -4.78 -2.65 -9.90
CA ASN A 18 -3.91 -2.65 -11.07
C ASN A 18 -2.67 -3.53 -10.84
N SER A 19 -1.95 -3.83 -11.92
CA SER A 19 -0.67 -4.55 -11.85
C SER A 19 0.34 -3.85 -10.94
N LEU A 20 1.16 -4.63 -10.26
CA LEU A 20 2.29 -4.10 -9.50
C LEU A 20 3.47 -3.77 -10.41
N VAL A 21 4.29 -2.82 -9.99
CA VAL A 21 5.58 -2.54 -10.62
C VAL A 21 6.46 -3.79 -10.53
N SER A 22 7.08 -4.17 -11.64
CA SER A 22 7.92 -5.38 -11.68
C SER A 22 9.06 -5.29 -10.67
N GLY A 23 9.23 -6.32 -9.83
CA GLY A 23 10.25 -6.34 -8.78
C GLY A 23 9.97 -5.42 -7.57
N ASN A 24 8.84 -4.70 -7.55
CA ASN A 24 8.42 -3.83 -6.45
C ASN A 24 6.97 -4.15 -6.06
N MET A 25 6.80 -4.90 -4.97
CA MET A 25 5.47 -5.27 -4.46
C MET A 25 4.73 -4.12 -3.76
N SER A 26 5.37 -2.97 -3.57
CA SER A 26 4.82 -1.81 -2.88
C SER A 26 4.34 -0.70 -3.84
N GLY A 27 4.54 -0.87 -5.15
CA GLY A 27 4.10 0.08 -6.18
C GLY A 27 3.00 -0.51 -7.05
N MET A 28 1.85 0.17 -7.11
CA MET A 28 0.76 -0.18 -8.02
C MET A 28 0.80 0.73 -9.26
N LEU A 29 0.93 0.13 -10.44
CA LEU A 29 0.92 0.86 -11.72
C LEU A 29 -0.42 1.56 -11.93
N LEU A 30 -0.39 2.76 -12.50
CA LEU A 30 -1.58 3.45 -12.98
C LEU A 30 -1.74 3.22 -14.48
N ASN A 31 -2.98 2.99 -14.92
CA ASN A 31 -3.32 2.83 -16.33
C ASN A 31 -3.47 4.21 -16.96
N GLY A 32 -2.60 4.52 -17.93
CA GLY A 32 -2.79 5.66 -18.83
C GLY A 32 -3.83 5.35 -19.93
N THR A 33 -4.33 6.38 -20.61
CA THR A 33 -5.14 6.19 -21.83
C THR A 33 -4.29 6.21 -23.10
N LYS A 34 -3.05 6.69 -23.02
CA LYS A 34 -2.06 6.68 -24.09
C LYS A 34 -1.07 5.54 -23.90
N SER A 35 -0.67 4.90 -25.00
CA SER A 35 0.45 3.96 -24.99
C SER A 35 1.74 4.72 -24.65
N ASN A 36 2.41 4.31 -23.57
CA ASN A 36 3.67 4.90 -23.14
C ASN A 36 4.65 3.81 -22.70
N ASN A 37 5.72 3.62 -23.46
CA ASN A 37 6.81 2.70 -23.12
C ASN A 37 7.96 3.42 -22.38
N GLN A 38 7.85 4.73 -22.13
CA GLN A 38 8.94 5.54 -21.59
C GLN A 38 8.84 5.75 -20.09
N SER A 39 7.67 5.61 -19.47
CA SER A 39 7.52 5.81 -18.02
C SER A 39 6.36 5.06 -17.41
N GLU A 40 6.68 4.36 -16.32
CA GLU A 40 5.71 3.75 -15.43
C GLU A 40 5.32 4.80 -14.38
N VAL A 41 4.05 5.19 -14.35
CA VAL A 41 3.48 5.99 -13.26
C VAL A 41 2.80 5.03 -12.30
N TYR A 42 3.09 5.16 -11.01
CA TYR A 42 2.57 4.23 -10.00
C TYR A 42 2.32 4.95 -8.68
N VAL A 43 1.49 4.33 -7.85
CA VAL A 43 1.19 4.79 -6.50
C VAL A 43 1.81 3.84 -5.49
N VAL A 44 2.42 4.42 -4.47
CA VAL A 44 2.87 3.71 -3.26
C VAL A 44 2.00 4.15 -2.07
N ALA A 45 1.87 3.29 -1.07
CA ALA A 45 1.21 3.63 0.19
C ALA A 45 2.19 3.55 1.35
N SER A 46 2.00 4.35 2.40
CA SER A 46 2.81 4.29 3.63
C SER A 46 1.98 4.61 4.87
N LEU A 47 2.35 4.00 6.00
CA LEU A 47 1.90 4.39 7.34
C LEU A 47 2.82 5.46 7.97
N LYS A 48 3.96 5.73 7.34
CA LYS A 48 4.97 6.71 7.75
C LYS A 48 5.03 7.84 6.72
N ASN A 49 5.79 8.89 7.03
CA ASN A 49 5.99 10.00 6.12
C ASN A 49 6.52 9.53 4.76
N LEU A 50 5.96 10.07 3.69
CA LEU A 50 6.42 9.84 2.32
C LEU A 50 7.71 10.63 2.08
N THR A 51 8.68 9.98 1.44
CA THR A 51 9.90 10.63 0.94
C THR A 51 10.15 10.17 -0.49
N ASN A 52 11.11 10.79 -1.18
CA ASN A 52 11.54 10.31 -2.49
C ASN A 52 12.07 8.86 -2.46
N GLN A 53 12.59 8.41 -1.31
CA GLN A 53 13.05 7.04 -1.12
C GLN A 53 11.88 6.04 -1.09
N THR A 54 10.69 6.46 -0.65
CA THR A 54 9.49 5.60 -0.63
C THR A 54 9.10 5.09 -2.03
N CYS A 55 9.51 5.78 -3.10
CA CYS A 55 9.32 5.32 -4.48
C CYS A 55 10.33 4.26 -4.93
N GLN A 56 11.39 4.00 -4.17
CA GLN A 56 12.41 3.01 -4.53
C GLN A 56 11.93 1.59 -4.22
N ALA A 57 12.37 0.62 -5.03
CA ALA A 57 12.06 -0.78 -4.78
C ALA A 57 12.61 -1.21 -3.42
N ASN A 58 11.81 -1.99 -2.68
CA ASN A 58 12.14 -2.52 -1.35
C ASN A 58 12.33 -1.47 -0.24
N ASP A 59 11.91 -0.22 -0.45
CA ASP A 59 11.91 0.75 0.64
C ASP A 59 10.95 0.29 1.76
N SER A 60 11.48 0.21 2.98
CA SER A 60 10.75 -0.32 4.14
C SER A 60 9.64 0.60 4.66
N SER A 61 9.59 1.86 4.19
CA SER A 61 8.48 2.75 4.49
C SER A 61 7.29 2.51 3.57
N ALA A 62 7.49 1.89 2.40
CA ALA A 62 6.43 1.57 1.47
C ALA A 62 5.71 0.26 1.85
N ILE A 63 4.39 0.36 2.00
CA ILE A 63 3.50 -0.78 2.23
C ILE A 63 3.52 -1.67 1.00
N ARG A 64 3.80 -2.95 1.22
CA ARG A 64 3.65 -3.98 0.21
C ARG A 64 2.18 -4.27 0.03
N PHE A 65 1.70 -4.16 -1.21
CA PHE A 65 0.34 -4.57 -1.54
C PHE A 65 0.20 -6.07 -1.24
N PHE A 66 -0.97 -6.46 -0.72
CA PHE A 66 -1.34 -7.82 -0.26
C PHE A 66 -0.77 -8.27 1.09
N ASP A 67 0.16 -7.53 1.69
CA ASP A 67 0.63 -7.84 3.05
C ASP A 67 -0.38 -7.31 4.09
N GLY A 68 -0.60 -8.11 5.15
CA GLY A 68 -1.39 -7.70 6.30
C GLY A 68 -0.57 -6.88 7.28
N HIS A 69 -1.00 -5.65 7.55
CA HIS A 69 -0.41 -4.80 8.57
C HIS A 69 -1.12 -5.00 9.89
N TYR A 70 -0.43 -5.61 10.85
CA TYR A 70 -0.97 -5.90 12.17
C TYR A 70 -1.36 -4.63 12.92
N ILE A 71 -2.56 -4.63 13.48
CA ILE A 71 -3.05 -3.62 14.40
C ILE A 71 -2.90 -4.17 15.83
N PRO A 72 -1.97 -3.63 16.65
CA PRO A 72 -1.81 -4.08 18.02
C PRO A 72 -2.97 -3.65 18.92
N ASN A 73 -3.29 -4.50 19.90
CA ASN A 73 -4.09 -4.20 21.08
C ASN A 73 -5.55 -3.75 20.81
N MET A 74 -6.30 -4.50 20.01
CA MET A 74 -7.74 -4.21 19.79
C MET A 74 -8.65 -4.57 20.97
N ASP A 75 -8.19 -5.41 21.90
CA ASP A 75 -8.98 -6.02 22.97
C ASP A 75 -9.67 -5.00 23.92
N ASN A 76 -9.22 -3.74 23.94
CA ASN A 76 -9.77 -2.69 24.85
C ASN A 76 -9.93 -1.30 24.21
N ILE A 77 -9.83 -1.15 22.88
CA ILE A 77 -9.96 0.16 22.21
C ILE A 77 -11.39 0.43 21.78
N LYS A 78 -11.91 1.61 22.14
CA LYS A 78 -13.22 2.10 21.67
C LYS A 78 -13.15 2.71 20.26
N SER A 79 -11.97 3.15 19.83
CA SER A 79 -11.73 3.70 18.50
C SER A 79 -10.27 3.47 18.11
N PHE A 80 -10.04 3.25 16.82
CA PHE A 80 -8.73 3.11 16.21
C PHE A 80 -8.66 3.99 14.96
N ASN A 81 -7.60 4.78 14.85
CA ASN A 81 -7.36 5.66 13.70
C ASN A 81 -6.03 5.27 13.06
N GLN A 82 -6.06 5.02 11.75
CA GLN A 82 -4.87 4.82 10.93
C GLN A 82 -4.93 5.72 9.71
N THR A 83 -3.85 6.47 9.50
CA THR A 83 -3.65 7.25 8.28
C THR A 83 -2.84 6.45 7.28
N PHE A 84 -3.32 6.43 6.04
CA PHE A 84 -2.57 5.97 4.88
C PHE A 84 -2.16 7.17 4.03
N LEU A 85 -0.87 7.30 3.78
CA LEU A 85 -0.33 8.31 2.89
C LEU A 85 -0.05 7.67 1.53
N PHE A 86 -0.56 8.27 0.46
CA PHE A 86 -0.35 7.80 -0.90
C PHE A 86 0.60 8.74 -1.64
N GLY A 87 1.69 8.16 -2.15
CA GLY A 87 2.68 8.87 -2.95
C GLY A 87 2.51 8.55 -4.42
N LEU A 88 2.56 9.57 -5.28
CA LEU A 88 2.62 9.40 -6.73
C LEU A 88 4.09 9.36 -7.15
N CYS A 89 4.48 8.25 -7.77
CA CYS A 89 5.85 7.98 -8.20
C CYS A 89 5.89 7.76 -9.71
N ALA A 90 7.06 7.95 -10.31
CA ALA A 90 7.28 7.65 -11.70
C ALA A 90 8.70 7.16 -11.94
N ASN A 91 8.86 6.20 -12.84
CA ASN A 91 10.15 5.81 -13.38
C ASN A 91 10.35 6.46 -14.75
N GLY A 92 11.00 7.62 -14.78
CA GLY A 92 11.24 8.40 -16.00
C GLY A 92 10.34 9.64 -16.13
N LYS A 93 10.19 10.11 -17.38
CA LYS A 93 9.41 11.31 -17.74
C LYS A 93 7.91 11.01 -17.84
N VAL A 94 7.15 11.48 -16.84
CA VAL A 94 5.67 11.48 -16.90
C VAL A 94 5.19 12.32 -18.09
N ILE A 95 4.39 11.71 -18.96
CA ILE A 95 3.72 12.41 -20.05
C ILE A 95 2.34 12.92 -19.61
N ALA A 96 1.86 13.98 -20.25
CA ALA A 96 0.52 14.51 -20.00
C ALA A 96 -0.55 13.52 -20.48
N ASP A 97 -1.22 12.88 -19.54
CA ASP A 97 -2.26 11.89 -19.78
C ASP A 97 -3.22 11.75 -18.58
N LYS A 98 -4.32 11.01 -18.76
CA LYS A 98 -5.17 10.57 -17.66
C LYS A 98 -4.69 9.22 -17.14
N TYR A 99 -4.28 9.18 -15.89
CA TYR A 99 -3.87 7.95 -15.19
C TYR A 99 -4.95 7.51 -14.20
N SER A 100 -5.29 6.23 -14.17
CA SER A 100 -6.27 5.68 -13.23
C SER A 100 -5.79 4.38 -12.58
N GLY A 101 -6.21 4.19 -11.34
CA GLY A 101 -6.03 2.96 -10.59
C GLY A 101 -6.99 2.94 -9.40
N ALA A 102 -7.10 1.79 -8.77
CA ALA A 102 -7.93 1.61 -7.58
C ALA A 102 -7.20 0.74 -6.56
N VAL A 103 -7.49 1.01 -5.29
CA VAL A 103 -6.92 0.29 -4.16
C VAL A 103 -8.07 -0.10 -3.24
N ASP A 104 -8.12 -1.36 -2.85
CA ASP A 104 -9.03 -1.86 -1.83
C ASP A 104 -8.35 -1.84 -0.47
N VAL A 105 -9.03 -1.28 0.52
CA VAL A 105 -8.60 -1.33 1.92
C VAL A 105 -9.57 -2.23 2.66
N SER A 106 -9.06 -3.24 3.35
CA SER A 106 -9.88 -4.15 4.15
C SER A 106 -9.37 -4.20 5.57
N PHE A 107 -10.30 -4.24 6.52
CA PHE A 107 -10.04 -4.41 7.94
C PHE A 107 -10.48 -5.81 8.33
N ILE A 108 -9.57 -6.57 8.91
CA ILE A 108 -9.81 -7.93 9.38
C ILE A 108 -9.69 -7.92 10.90
N VAL A 109 -10.71 -8.42 11.57
CA VAL A 109 -10.83 -8.51 13.04
C VAL A 109 -11.20 -9.94 13.37
N GLU A 110 -10.33 -10.66 14.10
CA GLU A 110 -10.43 -12.10 14.44
C GLU A 110 -10.29 -12.37 15.93
#